data_AF-A0AAX2R8R1-F1
#
_entry.id   AF-A0AAX2R8R1-F1
#
_cell.length_a   1.000
_cell.length_b   1.000
_cell.length_c   1.000
_cell.angle_alpha   90.00
_cell.angle_beta   90.00
_cell.angle_gamma   90.00
#
_symmetry.space_group_name_H-M   'P 1'
#
loop_
_entity.id
_entity.type
_entity.pdbx_description
1 polymer ?
#
loop_
_entity_poly.entity_id
_entity_poly.type
_entity_poly.pdbx_seq_one_letter_code
_entity_poly.pdbx_strand_id
1 'polypeptide(L)'
;AQINSLGSQLQQTDQMAKQGIAAVGAMASIPQLDRDANFGMGVGTSTFLGQKAMAVNMQARITENLKASINGGFSGGQKVIGAGMLYQWK
;
A
#
# COMPACT_ATOMS: atom_id res chain seq x y z
N ALA A 1 -8.15 3.70 35.90
CA ALA A 1 -7.34 4.33 34.83
C ALA A 1 -7.06 3.37 33.66
N GLN A 2 -6.74 2.10 33.88
CA GLN A 2 -6.38 1.15 32.80
C GLN A 2 -7.50 0.84 31.79
N ILE A 3 -8.77 0.88 32.20
CA ILE A 3 -9.92 0.61 31.30
C ILE A 3 -10.10 1.71 30.25
N ASN A 4 -9.82 2.97 30.58
CA ASN A 4 -9.86 4.07 29.61
C ASN A 4 -8.74 3.95 28.58
N SER A 5 -7.56 3.49 29.01
CA SER A 5 -6.44 3.21 28.10
C SER A 5 -6.82 2.11 27.11
N LEU A 6 -7.42 1.02 27.58
CA LEU A 6 -7.83 -0.11 26.73
C LEU A 6 -8.91 0.29 25.72
N GLY A 7 -9.91 1.08 26.14
CA GLY A 7 -10.94 1.60 25.23
C GLY A 7 -10.37 2.52 24.14
N SER A 8 -9.43 3.39 24.50
CA SER A 8 -8.74 4.26 23.53
C SER A 8 -7.82 3.49 22.58
N GLN A 9 -7.18 2.42 23.06
CA GLN A 9 -6.29 1.58 22.27
C GLN A 9 -7.08 0.70 21.29
N LEU A 10 -8.26 0.21 21.69
CA LEU A 10 -9.18 -0.48 20.79
C LEU A 10 -9.70 0.43 19.67
N GLN A 11 -10.08 1.67 19.98
CA GLN A 11 -10.49 2.64 18.96
C GLN A 11 -9.36 3.01 18.01
N GLN A 12 -8.13 3.17 18.52
CA GLN A 12 -6.95 3.38 17.69
C GLN A 12 -6.65 2.15 16.82
N THR A 13 -6.78 0.95 17.36
CA THR A 13 -6.55 -0.30 16.62
C THR A 13 -7.59 -0.51 15.53
N ASP A 14 -8.85 -0.16 15.77
CA ASP A 14 -9.93 -0.23 14.77
C ASP A 14 -9.72 0.79 13.64
N GLN A 15 -9.35 2.03 13.97
CA GLN A 15 -8.94 3.01 12.96
C GLN A 15 -7.72 2.56 12.18
N MET A 16 -6.75 1.96 12.86
CA MET A 16 -5.55 1.40 12.28
C MET A 16 -5.86 0.29 11.27
N ALA A 17 -6.67 -0.69 11.67
CA ALA A 17 -7.11 -1.75 10.77
C ALA A 17 -7.84 -1.19 9.53
N LYS A 18 -8.76 -0.24 9.70
CA LYS A 18 -9.49 0.41 8.58
C LYS A 18 -8.56 1.16 7.65
N GLN A 19 -7.57 1.86 8.20
CA GLN A 19 -6.56 2.58 7.43
C GLN A 19 -5.64 1.63 6.65
N GLY A 20 -5.24 0.52 7.26
CA GLY A 20 -4.48 -0.53 6.57
C GLY A 20 -5.25 -1.12 5.38
N ILE A 21 -6.53 -1.44 5.53
CA ILE A 21 -7.40 -1.96 4.45
C ILE A 21 -7.52 -0.95 3.32
N ALA A 22 -7.74 0.32 3.66
CA ALA A 22 -7.79 1.39 2.67
C ALA A 22 -6.45 1.49 1.93
N ALA A 23 -5.32 1.57 2.64
CA ALA A 23 -3.99 1.64 2.05
C ALA A 23 -3.71 0.46 1.11
N VAL A 24 -4.07 -0.77 1.47
CA VAL A 24 -3.94 -1.95 0.59
C VAL A 24 -4.85 -1.84 -0.64
N GLY A 25 -6.08 -1.36 -0.49
CA GLY A 25 -6.96 -1.09 -1.64
C GLY A 25 -6.43 -0.01 -2.58
N ALA A 26 -5.73 1.00 -2.04
CA ALA A 26 -5.05 2.01 -2.85
C ALA A 26 -3.83 1.41 -3.55
N MET A 27 -3.05 0.55 -2.87
CA MET A 27 -1.89 -0.13 -3.46
C MET A 27 -2.30 -1.10 -4.58
N ALA A 28 -3.42 -1.80 -4.42
CA ALA A 28 -3.95 -2.73 -5.42
C ALA A 28 -4.50 -2.07 -6.68
N SER A 29 -4.93 -0.80 -6.59
CA SER A 29 -5.42 -0.02 -7.73
C SER A 29 -4.30 0.67 -8.51
N ILE A 30 -3.03 0.47 -8.13
CA ILE A 30 -1.90 1.00 -8.88
C ILE A 30 -1.69 0.16 -10.15
N PRO A 31 -1.81 0.76 -11.34
CA PRO A 31 -1.59 0.04 -12.59
C PRO A 31 -0.17 -0.49 -12.66
N GLN A 32 -0.05 -1.77 -13.05
CA GLN A 32 1.25 -2.40 -13.24
C GLN A 32 1.96 -1.81 -14.45
N LEU A 33 3.27 -1.65 -14.32
CA LEU A 33 4.13 -1.08 -15.36
C LEU A 33 4.04 -1.86 -16.67
N ASP A 34 3.90 -1.09 -17.74
CA ASP A 34 3.89 -1.57 -19.11
C ASP A 34 5.14 -2.39 -19.45
N ARG A 35 4.97 -3.38 -20.31
CA ARG A 35 6.00 -4.41 -20.55
C ARG A 35 7.29 -3.84 -21.14
N ASP A 36 7.20 -2.72 -21.87
CA ASP A 36 8.29 -1.99 -22.52
C ASP A 36 9.03 -1.00 -21.61
N ALA A 37 8.45 -0.62 -20.48
CA ALA A 37 9.08 0.33 -19.58
C ALA A 37 9.95 -0.39 -18.54
N ASN A 38 11.23 -0.01 -18.46
CA ASN A 38 12.16 -0.53 -17.45
C ASN A 38 11.93 0.07 -16.05
N PHE A 39 11.22 1.19 -15.97
CA PHE A 39 10.87 1.85 -14.72
C PHE A 39 9.52 2.52 -14.86
N GLY A 40 8.73 2.52 -13.79
CA GLY A 40 7.67 3.49 -13.67
C GLY A 40 7.00 3.50 -12.31
N MET A 41 6.13 4.47 -12.20
CA MET A 41 5.56 4.91 -10.94
C MET A 41 4.05 5.08 -11.15
N GLY A 42 3.28 4.55 -10.22
CA GLY A 42 1.83 4.70 -10.20
C GLY A 42 1.37 5.21 -8.85
N VAL A 43 0.25 5.91 -8.86
CA VAL A 43 -0.41 6.37 -7.64
C VAL A 43 -1.84 5.83 -7.65
N GLY A 44 -2.32 5.36 -6.51
CA GLY A 44 -3.66 4.87 -6.31
C GLY A 44 -4.28 5.59 -5.12
N THR A 45 -5.57 5.84 -5.15
CA THR A 45 -6.30 6.36 -4.00
C THR A 45 -7.50 5.50 -3.75
N SER A 46 -7.82 5.25 -2.50
CA SER A 46 -8.98 4.47 -2.11
C SER A 46 -9.68 5.16 -0.93
N THR A 47 -10.95 4.87 -0.76
CA THR A 47 -11.73 5.37 0.37
C THR A 47 -12.46 4.19 0.99
N PHE A 48 -12.24 3.96 2.28
CA PHE A 48 -12.88 2.87 3.03
C PHE A 48 -13.51 3.43 4.29
N LEU A 49 -14.83 3.32 4.45
CA LEU A 49 -15.56 3.80 5.64
C LEU A 49 -15.24 5.26 6.04
N GLY A 50 -15.11 6.16 5.05
CA GLY A 50 -14.75 7.57 5.27
C GLY A 50 -13.27 7.84 5.53
N GLN A 51 -12.43 6.80 5.66
CA GLN A 51 -10.98 6.93 5.70
C GLN A 51 -10.44 6.99 4.26
N LYS A 52 -9.74 8.08 3.93
CA LYS A 52 -9.05 8.26 2.65
C LYS A 52 -7.66 7.66 2.76
N ALA A 53 -7.33 6.81 1.81
CA ALA A 53 -5.99 6.29 1.62
C ALA A 53 -5.44 6.66 0.25
N MET A 54 -4.15 6.88 0.23
CA MET A 54 -3.36 7.15 -0.96
C MET A 54 -2.21 6.16 -0.96
N ALA A 55 -1.83 5.67 -2.13
CA ALA A 55 -0.69 4.81 -2.27
C ALA A 55 0.10 5.22 -3.50
N VAL A 56 1.40 4.99 -3.41
CA VAL A 56 2.36 5.23 -4.47
C VAL A 56 3.15 3.95 -4.63
N ASN A 57 3.39 3.53 -5.84
CA ASN A 57 4.21 2.39 -6.17
C ASN A 57 5.22 2.86 -7.20
N MET A 58 6.46 2.43 -7.01
CA MET A 58 7.49 2.51 -8.02
C MET A 58 7.95 1.10 -8.29
N GLN A 59 8.02 0.72 -9.55
CA GLN A 59 8.49 -0.58 -9.95
C GLN A 59 9.52 -0.44 -11.07
N ALA A 60 10.58 -1.22 -10.94
CA ALA A 60 11.71 -1.24 -11.84
C ALA A 60 11.91 -2.67 -12.33
N ARG A 61 11.96 -2.83 -13.64
CA ARG A 61 12.37 -4.08 -14.28
C ARG A 61 13.89 -4.09 -14.36
N ILE A 62 14.51 -5.06 -13.69
CA ILE A 62 15.96 -5.24 -13.69
C ILE A 62 16.37 -6.11 -14.90
N THR A 63 15.52 -7.07 -15.26
CA THR A 63 15.73 -7.98 -16.40
C THR A 63 14.37 -8.37 -16.98
N GLU A 64 14.31 -8.89 -18.21
CA GLU A 64 13.05 -9.40 -18.80
C GLU A 64 12.29 -10.37 -17.89
N ASN A 65 13.03 -11.07 -17.02
CA ASN A 65 12.54 -12.09 -16.11
C ASN A 65 12.44 -11.61 -14.65
N LEU A 66 13.00 -10.44 -14.30
CA LEU A 66 13.09 -9.96 -12.92
C LEU A 66 12.58 -8.52 -12.80
N LYS A 67 11.54 -8.35 -11.99
CA LYS A 67 10.98 -7.05 -11.61
C LYS A 67 11.14 -6.86 -10.11
N ALA A 68 11.54 -5.67 -9.71
CA ALA A 68 11.42 -5.19 -8.34
C ALA A 68 10.34 -4.11 -8.28
N SER A 69 9.64 -4.05 -7.16
CA SER A 69 8.61 -3.06 -6.89
C SER A 69 8.69 -2.63 -5.44
N ILE A 70 8.44 -1.36 -5.21
CA ILE A 70 8.33 -0.75 -3.92
C ILE A 70 7.01 0.02 -3.91
N ASN A 71 6.24 -0.12 -2.86
CA ASN A 71 4.96 0.54 -2.69
C ASN A 71 4.89 1.14 -1.29
N GLY A 72 4.21 2.27 -1.20
CA GLY A 72 3.99 3.00 0.02
C GLY A 72 2.56 3.53 0.03
N GLY A 73 1.79 3.15 1.03
CA GLY A 73 0.44 3.65 1.29
C GLY A 73 0.41 4.57 2.50
N PHE A 74 -0.31 5.68 2.39
CA PHE A 74 -0.67 6.56 3.50
C PHE A 74 -2.18 6.52 3.67
N SER A 75 -2.67 6.23 4.87
CA SER A 75 -4.09 6.27 5.17
C SER A 75 -4.32 6.86 6.56
N GLY A 76 -4.94 8.04 6.61
CA GLY A 76 -5.29 8.74 7.86
C GLY A 76 -4.12 9.03 8.80
N GLY A 77 -3.69 8.05 9.59
CA GLY A 77 -2.54 8.10 10.52
C GLY A 77 -1.52 6.98 10.35
N GLN A 78 -1.77 5.99 9.47
CA GLN A 78 -0.84 4.91 9.18
C GLN A 78 -0.15 5.03 7.85
N LYS A 79 1.11 4.63 7.89
CA LYS A 79 1.98 4.51 6.74
C LYS A 79 2.28 3.02 6.59
N VAL A 80 2.00 2.48 5.41
CA VAL A 80 2.30 1.11 5.03
C VAL A 80 3.38 1.19 3.97
N ILE A 81 4.45 0.41 4.11
CA ILE A 81 5.51 0.35 3.12
C ILE A 81 5.68 -1.13 2.80
N GLY A 82 5.61 -1.47 1.52
CA GLY A 82 5.84 -2.81 1.00
C GLY A 82 6.90 -2.77 -0.09
N ALA A 83 7.66 -3.85 -0.20
CA ALA A 83 8.51 -4.10 -1.35
C ALA A 83 8.23 -5.52 -1.84
N GLY A 84 8.26 -5.71 -3.15
CA GLY A 84 7.98 -6.99 -3.79
C GLY A 84 8.93 -7.20 -4.95
N MET A 85 9.39 -8.44 -5.12
CA MET A 85 10.22 -8.86 -6.24
C MET A 85 9.44 -9.95 -6.97
N LEU A 86 9.39 -9.88 -8.29
CA LEU A 86 8.73 -10.83 -9.14
C LEU A 86 9.73 -11.40 -10.11
N TYR A 87 9.97 -12.71 -9.99
CA TYR A 87 10.75 -13.47 -10.95
C TYR A 87 9.79 -14.28 -11.82
N GLN A 88 9.85 -14.10 -13.13
CA GLN A 88 9.02 -14.78 -14.10
C GLN A 88 9.88 -15.81 -14.85
N TRP A 89 9.61 -17.09 -14.59
CA TRP A 89 10.16 -18.20 -15.38
C TRP A 89 9.27 -18.36 -16.62
N LYS A 90 9.88 -18.33 -17.81
CA LYS A 90 9.21 -18.60 -19.08
C LYS A 90 9.66 -19.96 -19.61
#